data_AF-A0A943K0C0-F1
#
_entry.id   AF-A0A943K0C0-F1
#
_cell.length_a   1.000
_cell.length_b   1.000
_cell.length_c   1.000
_cell.angle_alpha   90.00
_cell.angle_beta   90.00
_cell.angle_gamma   90.00
#
_symmetry.space_group_name_H-M   'P 1'
#
loop_
_entity.id
_entity.type
_entity.pdbx_description
1 polymer ?
#
loop_
_entity_poly.entity_id
_entity_poly.type
_entity_poly.pdbx_seq_one_letter_code
_entity_poly.pdbx_strand_id
1 'polypeptide(L)'
;MNNLSSSVDDLRKKYREIFEKSVEEIQTRVDEIKPDNLSGDVFDCYDAGSKGRQWQRQVLYMLENDISKEIYRKFQEILAYRNNFSCVGCATCCNLACSEFSPEELKQKAEQGDNFASQFLSVFIPYKSKEEARKVYPEYIAMLDEAKEDKVYFYHCPKLTADKRCSDYENRPQICRDFPDNPLSILPKACGYKKWKEEVEPVTLMLHSMVEIIEYYIDKIKLSLR
;
A
#
# COMPACT_ATOMS: atom_id res chain seq x y z
N MET A 1 -24.72 -12.98 -7.34
CA MET A 1 -23.34 -12.91 -7.84
C MET A 1 -23.02 -11.43 -7.98
N ASN A 2 -22.24 -10.86 -7.06
CA ASN A 2 -21.80 -9.46 -7.19
C ASN A 2 -20.67 -9.44 -8.23
N ASN A 3 -20.82 -8.65 -9.27
CA ASN A 3 -19.84 -8.52 -10.34
C ASN A 3 -18.59 -7.82 -9.77
N LEU A 4 -17.46 -8.52 -9.60
CA LEU A 4 -16.27 -7.92 -8.98
C LEU A 4 -15.62 -6.85 -9.87
N SER A 5 -15.83 -6.87 -11.20
CA SER A 5 -15.37 -5.81 -12.10
C SER A 5 -15.96 -4.45 -11.73
N SER A 6 -17.25 -4.40 -11.36
CA SER A 6 -17.87 -3.16 -10.88
C SER A 6 -17.23 -2.68 -9.57
N SER A 7 -16.74 -3.59 -8.72
CA SER A 7 -16.08 -3.22 -7.47
C SER A 7 -14.70 -2.56 -7.67
N VAL A 8 -13.97 -2.89 -8.74
CA VAL A 8 -12.69 -2.25 -9.07
C VAL A 8 -12.90 -0.87 -9.66
N ASP A 9 -13.87 -0.70 -10.56
CA ASP A 9 -14.20 0.61 -11.12
C ASP A 9 -14.77 1.56 -10.04
N ASP A 10 -15.58 1.03 -9.11
CA ASP A 10 -16.05 1.78 -7.95
C ASP A 10 -14.88 2.22 -7.04
N LEU A 11 -13.88 1.36 -6.82
CA LEU A 11 -12.68 1.71 -6.05
C LEU A 11 -11.86 2.80 -6.75
N ARG A 12 -11.67 2.72 -8.07
CA ARG A 12 -10.98 3.78 -8.85
C ARG A 12 -11.69 5.12 -8.75
N LYS A 13 -13.02 5.10 -8.84
CA LYS A 13 -13.83 6.31 -8.68
C LYS A 13 -13.68 6.91 -7.29
N LYS A 14 -13.81 6.08 -6.24
CA LYS A 14 -13.62 6.50 -4.85
C LYS A 14 -12.22 7.06 -4.61
N TYR A 15 -11.19 6.40 -5.13
CA TYR A 15 -9.82 6.88 -4.99
C TYR A 15 -9.64 8.24 -5.66
N ARG A 16 -10.19 8.45 -6.87
CA ARG A 16 -10.17 9.76 -7.54
C ARG A 16 -10.80 10.86 -6.68
N GLU A 17 -11.99 10.61 -6.13
CA GLU A 17 -12.67 11.57 -5.27
C GLU A 17 -11.86 11.89 -3.99
N ILE A 18 -11.20 10.87 -3.40
CA ILE A 18 -10.30 11.05 -2.25
C ILE A 18 -9.06 11.86 -2.64
N PHE A 19 -8.48 11.56 -3.81
CA PHE A 19 -7.29 12.22 -4.31
C PHE A 19 -7.56 13.70 -4.58
N GLU A 20 -8.65 14.04 -5.27
CA GLU A 20 -9.05 15.42 -5.54
C GLU A 20 -9.22 16.24 -4.25
N LYS A 21 -9.90 15.69 -3.24
CA LYS A 21 -10.00 16.34 -1.92
C LYS A 21 -8.65 16.49 -1.23
N SER A 22 -7.79 15.48 -1.33
CA SER A 22 -6.45 15.55 -0.74
C SER A 22 -5.61 16.65 -1.40
N VAL A 23 -5.76 16.87 -2.71
CA VAL A 23 -5.11 17.98 -3.42
C VAL A 23 -5.62 19.32 -2.91
N GLU A 24 -6.94 19.49 -2.78
CA GLU A 24 -7.56 20.72 -2.27
C GLU A 24 -7.08 21.06 -0.85
N GLU A 25 -7.03 20.07 0.04
CA GLU A 25 -6.56 20.25 1.42
C GLU A 25 -5.07 20.63 1.46
N ILE A 26 -4.20 19.94 0.71
CA ILE A 26 -2.77 20.29 0.66
C ILE A 26 -2.56 21.68 0.05
N GLN A 27 -3.28 22.02 -1.03
CA GLN A 27 -3.23 23.35 -1.64
C GLN A 27 -3.65 24.43 -0.65
N THR A 28 -4.72 24.21 0.11
CA THR A 28 -5.19 25.14 1.15
C THR A 28 -4.08 25.40 2.17
N ARG A 29 -3.39 24.34 2.64
CA ARG A 29 -2.26 24.47 3.58
C ARG A 29 -1.08 25.23 2.98
N VAL A 30 -0.81 25.08 1.68
CA VAL A 30 0.23 25.84 0.97
C VAL A 30 -0.13 27.31 0.86
N ASP A 31 -1.39 27.61 0.55
CA ASP A 31 -1.90 28.97 0.41
C ASP A 31 -1.98 29.71 1.75
N GLU A 32 -2.26 29.02 2.86
CA GLU A 32 -2.21 29.59 4.23
C GLU A 32 -0.82 30.15 4.60
N ILE A 33 0.25 29.60 4.02
CA ILE A 33 1.63 30.05 4.27
C ILE A 33 2.08 31.09 3.23
N LYS A 34 1.28 31.34 2.19
CA LYS A 34 1.64 32.26 1.11
C LYS A 34 1.71 33.70 1.64
N PRO A 35 2.84 34.42 1.43
CA PRO A 35 2.95 35.81 1.84
C PRO A 35 1.95 36.71 1.11
N ASP A 36 1.35 37.65 1.84
CA ASP A 36 0.49 38.68 1.26
C ASP A 36 1.18 39.42 0.11
N ASN A 37 0.44 39.64 -0.97
CA ASN A 37 0.88 40.33 -2.19
C ASN A 37 2.04 39.65 -2.95
N LEU A 38 2.30 38.37 -2.71
CA LEU A 38 3.19 37.57 -3.55
C LEU A 38 2.42 37.03 -4.78
N SER A 39 2.85 37.42 -5.97
CA SER A 39 2.37 36.83 -7.23
C SER A 39 3.10 35.53 -7.55
N GLY A 40 2.43 34.63 -8.28
CA GLY A 40 3.01 33.36 -8.75
C GLY A 40 2.54 32.15 -7.95
N ASP A 41 3.10 31.01 -8.33
CA ASP A 41 2.83 29.67 -7.81
C ASP A 41 3.98 29.18 -6.92
N VAL A 42 3.70 28.25 -5.99
CA VAL A 42 4.72 27.70 -5.10
C VAL A 42 5.85 26.98 -5.86
N PHE A 43 5.59 26.54 -7.10
CA PHE A 43 6.55 25.89 -7.96
C PHE A 43 7.39 26.86 -8.82
N ASP A 44 7.14 28.16 -8.77
CA ASP A 44 7.88 29.15 -9.56
C ASP A 44 9.34 29.31 -9.11
N CYS A 45 10.20 29.79 -10.01
CA CYS A 45 11.59 30.12 -9.68
C CYS A 45 11.66 31.52 -9.02
N TYR A 46 12.02 31.56 -7.74
CA TYR A 46 12.17 32.80 -6.98
C TYR A 46 13.63 33.12 -6.66
N ASP A 47 13.96 34.41 -6.68
CA ASP A 47 15.30 34.90 -6.34
C ASP A 47 15.73 34.51 -4.92
N ALA A 48 17.04 34.30 -4.76
CA ALA A 48 17.62 34.04 -3.45
C ALA A 48 17.31 35.19 -2.46
N GLY A 49 16.75 34.83 -1.29
CA GLY A 49 16.37 35.80 -0.25
C GLY A 49 14.99 36.45 -0.43
N SER A 50 14.31 36.22 -1.55
CA SER A 50 12.95 36.74 -1.79
C SER A 50 11.90 36.11 -0.87
N LYS A 51 10.74 36.78 -0.74
CA LYS A 51 9.58 36.25 -0.01
C LYS A 51 9.08 34.93 -0.60
N GLY A 52 9.09 34.78 -1.93
CA GLY A 52 8.69 33.53 -2.58
C GLY A 52 9.62 32.36 -2.24
N ARG A 53 10.93 32.62 -2.13
CA ARG A 53 11.87 31.58 -1.70
C ARG A 53 11.74 31.21 -0.22
N GLN A 54 11.36 32.18 0.62
CA GLN A 54 11.03 31.90 2.03
C GLN A 54 9.75 31.06 2.14
N TRP A 55 8.71 31.39 1.37
CA TRP A 55 7.47 30.61 1.29
C TRP A 55 7.73 29.16 0.88
N GLN A 56 8.50 28.94 -0.19
CA GLN A 56 8.90 27.59 -0.63
C GLN A 56 9.59 26.77 0.48
N ARG A 57 10.49 27.39 1.24
CA ARG A 57 11.18 26.73 2.36
C ARG A 57 10.23 26.40 3.51
N GLN A 58 9.28 27.28 3.81
CA GLN A 58 8.27 27.04 4.84
C GLN A 58 7.30 25.93 4.44
N VAL A 59 6.89 25.90 3.17
CA VAL A 59 6.07 24.81 2.62
C VAL A 59 6.81 23.49 2.70
N LEU A 60 8.06 23.41 2.23
CA LEU A 60 8.87 22.19 2.37
C LEU A 60 8.97 21.72 3.82
N TYR A 61 9.23 22.65 4.75
CA TYR A 61 9.31 22.31 6.16
C TYR A 61 7.99 21.71 6.66
N MET A 62 6.85 22.34 6.39
CA MET A 62 5.52 21.83 6.77
C MET A 62 5.27 20.43 6.18
N LEU A 63 5.54 20.24 4.88
CA LEU A 63 5.31 18.98 4.20
C LEU A 63 6.14 17.86 4.84
N GLU A 64 7.46 18.07 5.00
CA GLU A 64 8.41 17.06 5.49
C GLU A 64 8.29 16.81 7.00
N ASN A 65 7.97 17.84 7.80
CA ASN A 65 8.10 17.77 9.25
C ASN A 65 6.77 17.75 10.00
N ASP A 66 5.68 18.19 9.40
CA ASP A 66 4.37 18.21 10.03
C ASP A 66 3.47 17.15 9.39
N ILE A 67 3.18 17.30 8.08
CA ILE A 67 2.22 16.43 7.40
C ILE A 67 2.76 14.99 7.27
N SER A 68 4.01 14.80 6.82
CA SER A 68 4.60 13.46 6.72
C SER A 68 4.65 12.71 8.06
N LYS A 69 4.89 13.41 9.17
CA LYS A 69 4.89 12.79 10.52
C LYS A 69 3.50 12.36 10.95
N GLU A 70 2.49 13.19 10.68
CA GLU A 70 1.11 12.87 10.99
C GLU A 70 0.62 11.67 10.15
N ILE A 71 0.94 11.62 8.86
CA ILE A 71 0.67 10.47 8.00
C ILE A 71 1.31 9.21 8.57
N TYR A 72 2.60 9.26 8.91
CA TYR A 72 3.31 8.12 9.49
C TYR A 72 2.64 7.63 10.78
N ARG A 73 2.30 8.57 11.69
CA ARG A 73 1.57 8.24 12.93
C ARG A 73 0.25 7.54 12.64
N LYS A 74 -0.52 8.02 11.67
CA LYS A 74 -1.80 7.41 11.28
C LYS A 74 -1.64 6.01 10.69
N PHE A 75 -0.61 5.76 9.89
CA PHE A 75 -0.30 4.40 9.46
C PHE A 75 0.01 3.48 10.65
N GLN A 76 0.79 3.94 11.64
CA GLN A 76 1.06 3.16 12.85
C GLN A 76 -0.21 2.87 13.66
N GLU A 77 -1.13 3.82 13.77
CA GLU A 77 -2.44 3.61 14.42
C GLU A 77 -3.28 2.54 13.71
N ILE A 78 -3.31 2.56 12.36
CA ILE A 78 -4.01 1.56 11.54
C ILE A 78 -3.42 0.16 11.77
N LEU A 79 -2.09 0.05 11.78
CA LEU A 79 -1.38 -1.20 12.04
C LEU A 79 -1.56 -1.68 13.49
N ALA A 80 -1.60 -0.77 14.45
CA ALA A 80 -1.89 -1.12 15.84
C ALA A 80 -3.33 -1.63 16.00
N TYR A 81 -4.30 -1.00 15.32
CA TYR A 81 -5.71 -1.42 15.35
C TYR A 81 -5.91 -2.83 14.78
N ARG A 82 -5.06 -3.25 13.84
CA ARG A 82 -5.03 -4.62 13.30
C ARG A 82 -4.92 -5.69 14.40
N ASN A 83 -4.25 -5.38 15.53
CA ASN A 83 -4.03 -6.34 16.61
C ASN A 83 -5.32 -6.78 17.32
N ASN A 84 -6.44 -6.09 17.09
CA ASN A 84 -7.77 -6.53 17.55
C ASN A 84 -8.37 -7.66 16.70
N PHE A 85 -7.66 -8.09 15.66
CA PHE A 85 -8.11 -9.09 14.69
C PHE A 85 -7.07 -10.21 14.59
N SER A 86 -7.54 -11.40 14.22
CA SER A 86 -6.69 -12.59 14.18
C SER A 86 -6.97 -13.43 12.96
N CYS A 87 -5.94 -14.18 12.51
CA CYS A 87 -6.12 -15.22 11.50
C CYS A 87 -7.13 -16.27 11.99
N VAL A 88 -8.16 -16.53 11.18
CA VAL A 88 -9.22 -17.53 11.45
C VAL A 88 -8.98 -18.87 10.75
N GLY A 89 -7.79 -19.08 10.16
CA GLY A 89 -7.47 -20.32 9.44
C GLY A 89 -8.26 -20.50 8.14
N CYS A 90 -8.59 -19.42 7.42
CA CYS A 90 -9.30 -19.51 6.14
C CYS A 90 -8.45 -20.11 4.99
N ALA A 91 -7.15 -20.33 5.23
CA ALA A 91 -6.14 -20.87 4.33
C ALA A 91 -5.77 -20.03 3.09
N THR A 92 -6.50 -18.97 2.76
CA THR A 92 -6.31 -18.27 1.47
C THR A 92 -4.90 -17.74 1.27
N CYS A 93 -4.34 -16.98 2.22
CA CYS A 93 -2.97 -16.47 2.08
C CYS A 93 -1.91 -17.57 2.13
N CYS A 94 -2.17 -18.70 2.82
CA CYS A 94 -1.27 -19.84 2.86
C CYS A 94 -1.28 -20.62 1.54
N ASN A 95 -2.45 -20.73 0.90
CA ASN A 95 -2.61 -21.47 -0.35
C ASN A 95 -2.26 -20.63 -1.57
N LEU A 96 -2.41 -19.31 -1.52
CA LEU A 96 -2.26 -18.45 -2.67
C LEU A 96 -1.66 -17.10 -2.26
N ALA A 97 -0.37 -17.14 -1.94
CA ALA A 97 0.41 -15.92 -1.83
C ALA A 97 0.74 -15.41 -3.24
N CYS A 98 0.61 -14.10 -3.43
CA CYS A 98 0.86 -13.42 -4.69
C CYS A 98 2.05 -12.48 -4.54
N SER A 99 2.89 -12.38 -5.56
CA SER A 99 4.03 -11.46 -5.62
C SER A 99 4.16 -10.93 -7.03
N GLU A 100 4.52 -9.65 -7.15
CA GLU A 100 4.93 -9.04 -8.43
C GLU A 100 6.30 -9.56 -8.91
N PHE A 101 7.09 -10.11 -7.98
CA PHE A 101 8.41 -10.69 -8.24
C PHE A 101 8.35 -12.20 -8.48
N SER A 102 9.09 -12.62 -9.51
CA SER A 102 9.36 -14.02 -9.83
C SER A 102 10.17 -14.72 -8.74
N PRO A 103 10.19 -16.07 -8.72
CA PRO A 103 11.02 -16.83 -7.79
C PRO A 103 12.50 -16.46 -7.91
N GLU A 104 12.98 -16.20 -9.12
CA GLU A 104 14.36 -15.80 -9.40
C GLU A 104 14.67 -14.40 -8.87
N GLU A 105 13.77 -13.43 -9.08
CA GLU A 105 13.93 -12.08 -8.55
C GLU A 105 13.89 -12.05 -7.02
N LEU A 106 12.99 -12.82 -6.40
CA LEU A 106 12.95 -12.96 -4.94
C LEU A 106 14.26 -13.56 -4.40
N LYS A 107 14.85 -14.56 -5.09
CA LYS A 107 16.13 -15.13 -4.67
C LYS A 107 17.25 -14.10 -4.74
N GLN A 108 17.33 -13.35 -5.84
CA GLN A 108 18.32 -12.28 -6.00
C GLN A 108 18.17 -11.20 -4.93
N LYS A 109 16.93 -10.78 -4.62
CA LYS A 109 16.65 -9.82 -3.55
C LYS A 109 17.08 -10.36 -2.19
N ALA A 110 16.76 -11.63 -1.88
CA ALA A 110 17.17 -12.27 -0.64
C ALA A 110 18.71 -12.34 -0.51
N GLU A 111 19.42 -12.70 -1.58
CA GLU A 111 20.89 -12.70 -1.64
C GLU A 111 21.49 -11.30 -1.42
N GLN A 112 20.77 -10.25 -1.80
CA GLN A 112 21.13 -8.84 -1.57
C GLN A 112 20.74 -8.34 -0.17
N GLY A 113 20.19 -9.21 0.70
CA GLY A 113 19.83 -8.86 2.07
C GLY A 113 18.41 -8.34 2.25
N ASP A 114 17.53 -8.49 1.25
CA ASP A 114 16.11 -8.14 1.40
C ASP A 114 15.43 -9.10 2.41
N ASN A 115 15.00 -8.52 3.53
CA ASN A 115 14.38 -9.27 4.63
C ASN A 115 13.01 -9.85 4.26
N PHE A 116 12.21 -9.13 3.46
CA PHE A 116 10.91 -9.62 3.02
C PHE A 116 11.10 -10.84 2.11
N ALA A 117 11.94 -10.73 1.09
CA ALA A 117 12.20 -11.81 0.15
C ALA A 117 12.77 -13.05 0.85
N SER A 118 13.69 -12.85 1.80
CA SER A 118 14.27 -13.93 2.61
C SER A 118 13.20 -14.67 3.42
N GLN A 119 12.33 -13.94 4.12
CA GLN A 119 11.24 -14.55 4.88
C GLN A 119 10.20 -15.21 3.97
N PHE A 120 9.84 -14.55 2.87
CA PHE A 120 8.85 -15.06 1.92
C PHE A 120 9.30 -16.41 1.34
N LEU A 121 10.54 -16.51 0.85
CA LEU A 121 11.10 -17.76 0.32
C LEU A 121 11.31 -18.85 1.37
N SER A 122 11.42 -18.50 2.66
CA SER A 122 11.48 -19.48 3.75
C SER A 122 10.15 -20.18 4.02
N VAL A 123 9.04 -19.57 3.59
CA VAL A 123 7.66 -20.05 3.85
C VAL A 123 7.01 -20.58 2.58
N PHE A 124 7.17 -19.87 1.48
CA PHE A 124 6.37 -20.05 0.28
C PHE A 124 7.19 -20.65 -0.86
N ILE A 125 6.61 -21.66 -1.50
CA ILE A 125 7.15 -22.28 -2.71
C ILE A 125 6.26 -21.94 -3.91
N PRO A 126 6.86 -21.69 -5.09
CA PRO A 126 6.08 -21.28 -6.26
C PRO A 126 5.22 -22.44 -6.77
N TYR A 127 4.02 -22.12 -7.25
CA TYR A 127 3.28 -23.02 -8.12
C TYR A 127 4.03 -23.22 -9.44
N LYS A 128 3.85 -24.37 -10.10
CA LYS A 128 4.51 -24.62 -11.40
C LYS A 128 3.92 -23.76 -12.51
N SER A 129 2.65 -23.39 -12.37
CA SER A 129 1.98 -22.51 -13.33
C SER A 129 0.77 -21.80 -12.71
N LYS A 130 0.27 -20.76 -13.40
CA LYS A 130 -0.97 -20.06 -13.06
C LYS A 130 -2.18 -21.00 -13.05
N GLU A 131 -2.19 -22.03 -13.89
CA GLU A 131 -3.25 -23.04 -13.97
C GLU A 131 -3.31 -23.93 -12.72
N GLU A 132 -2.17 -24.24 -12.10
CA GLU A 132 -2.16 -24.95 -10.81
C GLU A 132 -2.77 -24.08 -9.72
N ALA A 133 -2.35 -22.82 -9.63
CA ALA A 133 -2.94 -21.84 -8.71
C ALA A 133 -4.45 -21.65 -8.94
N ARG A 134 -4.90 -21.63 -10.20
CA ARG A 134 -6.31 -21.51 -10.59
C ARG A 134 -7.17 -22.66 -10.09
N LYS A 135 -6.64 -23.88 -10.01
CA LYS A 135 -7.38 -25.02 -9.45
C LYS A 135 -7.68 -24.84 -7.96
N VAL A 136 -6.85 -24.06 -7.26
CA VAL A 136 -7.00 -23.82 -5.81
C VAL A 136 -7.94 -22.64 -5.54
N TYR A 137 -7.82 -21.53 -6.30
CA TYR A 137 -8.64 -20.33 -6.15
C TYR A 137 -9.08 -19.74 -7.50
N PRO A 138 -10.05 -20.38 -8.18
CA PRO A 138 -10.43 -19.98 -9.54
C PRO A 138 -10.99 -18.56 -9.62
N GLU A 139 -11.79 -18.15 -8.63
CA GLU A 139 -12.41 -16.81 -8.58
C GLU A 139 -11.36 -15.70 -8.47
N TYR A 140 -10.31 -15.91 -7.67
CA TYR A 140 -9.26 -14.91 -7.48
C TYR A 140 -8.39 -14.75 -8.73
N ILE A 141 -8.03 -15.87 -9.37
CA ILE A 141 -7.23 -15.81 -10.61
C ILE A 141 -8.04 -15.17 -11.75
N ALA A 142 -9.34 -15.45 -11.86
CA ALA A 142 -10.20 -14.79 -12.84
C ALA A 142 -10.24 -13.26 -12.64
N MET A 143 -10.31 -12.79 -11.39
CA MET A 143 -10.25 -11.37 -11.07
C MET A 143 -8.92 -10.73 -11.50
N LEU A 144 -7.78 -11.41 -11.27
CA LEU A 144 -6.47 -10.90 -11.73
C LEU A 144 -6.37 -10.86 -13.26
N ASP A 145 -6.94 -11.84 -13.97
CA ASP A 145 -7.01 -11.84 -15.43
C ASP A 145 -7.82 -10.62 -15.94
N GLU A 146 -8.95 -10.31 -15.30
CA GLU A 146 -9.80 -9.16 -15.64
C GLU A 146 -9.13 -7.81 -15.35
N ALA A 147 -8.36 -7.72 -14.27
CA ALA A 147 -7.60 -6.52 -13.90
C ALA A 147 -6.43 -6.21 -14.86
N LYS A 148 -6.09 -7.12 -15.77
CA LYS A 148 -4.92 -7.06 -16.67
C LYS A 148 -3.60 -6.83 -15.93
N GLU A 149 -3.46 -7.44 -14.76
CA GLU A 149 -2.18 -7.46 -14.05
C GLU A 149 -1.26 -8.49 -14.72
N ASP A 150 -0.35 -8.00 -15.57
CA ASP A 150 0.43 -8.85 -16.48
C ASP A 150 1.62 -9.58 -15.82
N LYS A 151 1.94 -9.28 -14.54
CA LYS A 151 3.07 -9.88 -13.82
C LYS A 151 2.73 -10.22 -12.37
N VAL A 152 2.04 -11.33 -12.17
CA VAL A 152 1.80 -11.88 -10.83
C VAL A 152 2.26 -13.34 -10.78
N TYR A 153 3.08 -13.65 -9.79
CA TYR A 153 3.59 -14.98 -9.50
C TYR A 153 2.87 -15.53 -8.27
N PHE A 154 2.54 -16.83 -8.30
CA PHE A 154 1.74 -17.49 -7.28
C PHE A 154 2.56 -18.50 -6.49
N TYR A 155 2.36 -18.50 -5.19
CA TYR A 155 3.08 -19.36 -4.25
C TYR A 155 2.13 -19.98 -3.23
N HIS A 156 2.58 -21.06 -2.60
CA HIS A 156 1.87 -21.74 -1.53
C HIS A 156 2.80 -22.15 -0.39
N CYS A 157 2.22 -22.30 0.79
CA CYS A 157 2.90 -22.71 2.00
C CYS A 157 2.73 -24.24 2.18
N PRO A 158 3.83 -25.02 2.21
CA PRO A 158 3.75 -26.47 2.39
C PRO A 158 3.41 -26.88 3.82
N LYS A 159 3.44 -25.93 4.78
CA LYS A 159 3.08 -26.17 6.18
C LYS A 159 1.57 -26.15 6.44
N LEU A 160 0.74 -25.89 5.42
CA LEU A 160 -0.71 -25.93 5.54
C LEU A 160 -1.21 -27.39 5.60
N THR A 161 -1.93 -27.72 6.66
CA THR A 161 -2.51 -29.03 6.88
C THR A 161 -3.85 -29.21 6.16
N ALA A 162 -4.35 -30.45 6.10
CA ALA A 162 -5.64 -30.77 5.48
C ALA A 162 -6.83 -30.06 6.15
N ASP A 163 -6.74 -29.76 7.45
CA ASP A 163 -7.72 -28.98 8.22
C ASP A 163 -7.51 -27.46 8.11
N LYS A 164 -6.73 -26.99 7.12
CA LYS A 164 -6.51 -25.57 6.81
C LYS A 164 -5.77 -24.78 7.90
N ARG A 165 -5.00 -25.48 8.74
CA ARG A 165 -4.20 -24.87 9.81
C ARG A 165 -2.71 -24.89 9.45
N CYS A 166 -1.94 -24.02 10.09
CA CYS A 166 -0.49 -24.10 10.00
C CYS A 166 -0.01 -25.21 10.94
N SER A 167 0.73 -26.18 10.41
CA SER A 167 1.39 -27.23 11.21
C SER A 167 2.43 -26.70 12.19
N ASP A 168 2.88 -25.46 12.01
CA ASP A 168 3.93 -24.80 12.80
C ASP A 168 3.50 -23.38 13.19
N TYR A 169 2.27 -23.26 13.70
CA TYR A 169 1.65 -21.96 13.95
C TYR A 169 2.48 -21.10 14.93
N GLU A 170 2.97 -21.66 16.02
CA GLU A 170 3.70 -20.92 17.07
C GLU A 170 5.08 -20.41 16.62
N ASN A 171 5.74 -21.09 15.66
CA ASN A 171 7.04 -20.68 15.14
C ASN A 171 6.94 -20.00 13.76
N ARG A 172 5.74 -19.56 13.36
CA ARG A 172 5.56 -18.90 12.07
C ARG A 172 6.46 -17.64 11.95
N PRO A 173 7.08 -17.40 10.78
CA PRO A 173 7.91 -16.21 10.56
C PRO A 173 7.11 -14.91 10.67
N GLN A 174 7.82 -13.78 10.80
CA GLN A 174 7.21 -12.48 11.03
C GLN A 174 6.26 -12.08 9.90
N ILE A 175 6.62 -12.37 8.64
CA ILE A 175 5.74 -12.15 7.48
C ILE A 175 4.36 -12.82 7.64
N CYS A 176 4.27 -13.97 8.29
CA CYS A 176 3.00 -14.66 8.57
C CYS A 176 2.27 -14.10 9.79
N ARG A 177 2.99 -13.51 10.76
CA ARG A 177 2.40 -12.88 11.96
C ARG A 177 1.77 -11.54 11.63
N ASP A 178 2.45 -10.79 10.77
CA ASP A 178 2.08 -9.43 10.42
C ASP A 178 1.09 -9.37 9.27
N PHE A 179 0.94 -10.44 8.48
CA PHE A 179 -0.04 -10.47 7.40
C PHE A 179 -1.50 -10.38 7.92
N PRO A 180 -2.36 -9.52 7.34
CA PRO A 180 -2.04 -8.50 6.34
C PRO A 180 -1.36 -7.29 6.98
N ASP A 181 -0.27 -6.82 6.40
CA ASP A 181 0.50 -5.64 6.81
C ASP A 181 0.11 -4.37 6.02
N ASN A 182 -0.71 -4.54 4.98
CA ASN A 182 -1.28 -3.46 4.19
C ASN A 182 -2.81 -3.60 4.10
N PRO A 183 -3.59 -2.60 4.54
CA PRO A 183 -5.05 -2.64 4.42
C PRO A 183 -5.56 -2.67 2.98
N LEU A 184 -4.75 -2.27 2.00
CA LEU A 184 -5.12 -2.32 0.58
C LEU A 184 -5.02 -3.72 -0.02
N SER A 185 -4.39 -4.68 0.67
CA SER A 185 -4.34 -6.08 0.24
C SER A 185 -5.73 -6.66 -0.03
N ILE A 186 -5.85 -7.48 -1.06
CA ILE A 186 -7.11 -8.14 -1.40
C ILE A 186 -7.35 -9.28 -0.40
N LEU A 187 -8.43 -9.17 0.39
CA LEU A 187 -8.80 -10.17 1.39
C LEU A 187 -10.13 -10.84 1.02
N PRO A 188 -10.21 -12.20 1.11
CA PRO A 188 -11.45 -12.92 0.89
C PRO A 188 -12.49 -12.56 1.97
N LYS A 189 -13.78 -12.73 1.67
CA LYS A 189 -14.87 -12.42 2.60
C LYS A 189 -14.77 -13.17 3.93
N ALA A 190 -14.24 -14.39 3.90
CA ALA A 190 -14.05 -15.23 5.09
C ALA A 190 -12.77 -14.90 5.88
N CYS A 191 -11.99 -13.89 5.48
CA CYS A 191 -10.77 -13.51 6.21
C CYS A 191 -11.11 -12.89 7.56
N GLY A 192 -10.41 -13.30 8.63
CA GLY A 192 -10.56 -12.73 9.97
C GLY A 192 -10.20 -11.23 10.05
N TYR A 193 -9.40 -10.74 9.10
CA TYR A 193 -9.01 -9.34 8.96
C TYR A 193 -9.91 -8.55 8.00
N LYS A 194 -10.99 -9.15 7.46
CA LYS A 194 -11.83 -8.48 6.46
C LYS A 194 -12.48 -7.20 7.02
N LYS A 195 -13.02 -7.29 8.23
CA LYS A 195 -13.62 -6.14 8.94
C LYS A 195 -12.61 -5.02 9.19
N TRP A 196 -11.40 -5.37 9.66
CA TRP A 196 -10.31 -4.40 9.82
C TRP A 196 -10.03 -3.65 8.52
N LYS A 197 -9.83 -4.40 7.41
CA LYS A 197 -9.61 -3.80 6.09
C LYS A 197 -10.75 -2.85 5.71
N GLU A 198 -12.00 -3.29 5.81
CA GLU A 198 -13.15 -2.48 5.39
C GLU A 198 -13.28 -1.18 6.22
N GLU A 199 -12.97 -1.23 7.51
CA GLU A 199 -13.04 -0.05 8.40
C GLU A 199 -11.92 0.96 8.12
N VAL A 200 -10.71 0.50 7.79
CA VAL A 200 -9.54 1.39 7.63
C VAL A 200 -9.19 1.72 6.18
N GLU A 201 -9.76 1.01 5.19
CA GLU A 201 -9.48 1.21 3.76
C GLU A 201 -9.71 2.66 3.29
N PRO A 202 -10.81 3.36 3.65
CA PRO A 202 -11.00 4.75 3.23
C PRO A 202 -9.89 5.68 3.72
N VAL A 203 -9.49 5.54 4.98
CA VAL A 203 -8.41 6.34 5.57
C VAL A 203 -7.07 5.98 4.95
N THR A 204 -6.83 4.69 4.69
CA THR A 204 -5.59 4.21 4.06
C THR A 204 -5.44 4.78 2.65
N LEU A 205 -6.51 4.77 1.85
CA LEU A 205 -6.52 5.38 0.51
C LEU A 205 -6.20 6.88 0.56
N MET A 206 -6.78 7.60 1.54
CA MET A 206 -6.50 9.03 1.75
C MET A 206 -5.04 9.27 2.15
N LEU A 207 -4.47 8.46 3.05
CA LEU A 207 -3.07 8.61 3.43
C LEU A 207 -2.14 8.35 2.24
N HIS A 208 -2.43 7.35 1.40
CA HIS A 208 -1.68 7.10 0.17
C HIS A 208 -1.75 8.27 -0.81
N SER A 209 -2.94 8.83 -1.07
CA SER A 209 -3.06 10.00 -1.95
C SER A 209 -2.28 11.19 -1.40
N MET A 210 -2.33 11.43 -0.09
CA MET A 210 -1.54 12.50 0.53
C MET A 210 -0.03 12.29 0.34
N VAL A 211 0.48 11.07 0.50
CA VAL A 211 1.91 10.77 0.24
C VAL A 211 2.29 11.12 -1.19
N GLU A 212 1.53 10.64 -2.18
CA GLU A 212 1.80 10.90 -3.61
C GLU A 212 1.82 12.40 -3.93
N ILE A 213 0.85 13.16 -3.39
CA ILE A 213 0.76 14.60 -3.58
C ILE A 213 1.94 15.31 -2.92
N ILE A 214 2.26 14.96 -1.68
CA ILE A 214 3.35 15.60 -0.92
C ILE A 214 4.70 15.35 -1.58
N GLU A 215 4.96 14.11 -2.03
CA GLU A 215 6.18 13.77 -2.77
C GLU A 215 6.30 14.61 -4.04
N TYR A 216 5.21 14.74 -4.82
CA TYR A 216 5.17 15.62 -5.98
C TYR A 216 5.52 17.08 -5.63
N TYR A 217 4.90 17.64 -4.59
CA TYR A 217 5.16 19.01 -4.16
C TYR A 217 6.62 19.19 -3.72
N ILE A 218 7.14 18.28 -2.90
CA ILE A 218 8.51 18.32 -2.40
C ILE A 218 9.50 18.30 -3.57
N ASP A 219 9.31 17.40 -4.53
CA ASP A 219 10.20 17.28 -5.68
C ASP A 219 10.17 18.54 -6.56
N LYS A 220 8.97 19.07 -6.85
CA LYS A 220 8.82 20.27 -7.67
C LYS A 220 9.42 21.51 -7.00
N ILE A 221 9.18 21.70 -5.70
CA ILE A 221 9.76 22.83 -4.96
C ILE A 221 11.28 22.67 -4.84
N LYS A 222 11.80 21.46 -4.58
CA LYS A 222 13.26 21.24 -4.56
C LYS A 222 13.91 21.50 -5.91
N LEU A 223 13.21 21.25 -7.01
CA LEU A 223 13.67 21.59 -8.35
C LEU A 223 13.70 23.10 -8.60
N SER A 224 12.68 23.85 -8.18
CA SER A 224 12.65 25.33 -8.31
C SER A 224 13.65 26.03 -7.38
N LEU A 225 14.12 25.32 -6.34
CA LEU A 225 15.16 25.77 -5.43
C LEU A 225 16.60 25.47 -5.89
N ARG A 226 16.81 24.86 -7.07
CA ARG A 226 18.14 24.72 -7.66
C ARG A 226 18.54 25.99 -8.41
#